data_AF-A0A5M3MC64-F1
#
_entry.id   AF-A0A5M3MC64-F1
#
_cell.length_a   1.000
_cell.length_b   1.000
_cell.length_c   1.000
_cell.angle_alpha   90.00
_cell.angle_beta   90.00
_cell.angle_gamma   90.00
#
_symmetry.space_group_name_H-M   'P 1'
#
loop_
_entity.id
_entity.type
_entity.pdbx_description
1 polymer ?
#
loop_
_entity_poly.entity_id
_entity_poly.type
_entity_poly.pdbx_seq_one_letter_code
_entity_poly.pdbx_strand_id
1 'polypeptide(L)'
;FALAEPSVDTLSMMWSTTFMDFIRWIDEEWEVLVNVISSGVLPHFPDTESVYLAIVVSYDPKRAEDLRKIGPPSGTAEDWAARIWPKLEVLSAISGGTFGRVLPQVRAYIGPYIPIRVPVYASSECAIGMAYNDRIFNVVKVLTGSYIEMLEIIAEGEDGELKKLWQVEKDKLYEPIATTYDGLWRYRIADAVQLVGFDPTDGTPLLRYKERRGQSMRLPHALITQTDVAESAATVDGLKQAEFTTWLDDRKVPPTVGFFVEASPDDTGRIPSSARDALMQGLIEVNENFAIGAHKGSSVKPSIRIFSPGSFSEFRAWKGALNGTGSSQIKVPLIMVDPKGQ
;
A
#
# COMPACT_ATOMS: atom_id res chain seq x y z
N PHE A 1 6.21 20.17 -12.12
CA PHE A 1 4.84 20.65 -12.36
C PHE A 1 4.06 20.89 -11.07
N ALA A 2 3.79 19.87 -10.25
CA ALA A 2 2.93 20.00 -9.06
C ALA A 2 3.34 21.13 -8.09
N LEU A 3 4.64 21.26 -7.76
CA LEU A 3 5.12 22.33 -6.88
C LEU A 3 4.91 23.74 -7.46
N ALA A 4 4.93 23.88 -8.79
CA ALA A 4 4.74 25.16 -9.47
C ALA A 4 3.28 25.62 -9.48
N GLU A 5 2.32 24.70 -9.32
CA GLU A 5 0.89 24.98 -9.33
C GLU A 5 0.36 25.13 -7.89
N PRO A 6 0.09 26.35 -7.40
CA PRO A 6 -0.45 26.54 -6.05
C PRO A 6 -1.91 26.12 -5.92
N SER A 7 -2.66 25.97 -7.02
CA SER A 7 -4.09 25.65 -7.00
C SER A 7 -4.42 24.17 -7.06
N VAL A 8 -3.46 23.27 -6.85
CA VAL A 8 -3.73 21.83 -6.78
C VAL A 8 -4.77 21.57 -5.69
N ASP A 9 -5.91 20.99 -6.10
CA ASP A 9 -6.99 20.56 -5.21
C ASP A 9 -6.97 19.05 -4.94
N THR A 10 -6.36 18.28 -5.83
CA THR A 10 -6.37 16.83 -5.81
C THR A 10 -5.00 16.29 -6.15
N LEU A 11 -4.46 15.48 -5.25
CA LEU A 11 -3.33 14.61 -5.56
C LEU A 11 -3.89 13.22 -5.88
N SER A 12 -3.65 12.73 -7.09
CA SER A 12 -4.12 11.40 -7.52
C SER A 12 -2.94 10.49 -7.79
N MET A 13 -2.83 9.42 -7.00
CA MET A 13 -1.78 8.42 -7.08
C MET A 13 -2.41 7.03 -7.07
N MET A 14 -1.70 6.02 -7.59
CA MET A 14 -2.25 4.66 -7.59
C MET A 14 -2.33 4.10 -6.17
N TRP A 15 -1.26 4.23 -5.37
CA TRP A 15 -1.25 3.81 -3.96
C TRP A 15 -0.64 4.86 -3.05
N SER A 16 -0.94 4.75 -1.75
CA SER A 16 -0.36 5.61 -0.72
C SER A 16 1.16 5.50 -0.63
N THR A 17 1.75 4.34 -0.97
CA THR A 17 3.22 4.20 -1.01
C THR A 17 3.83 5.01 -2.16
N THR A 18 3.14 5.18 -3.29
CA THR A 18 3.59 6.09 -4.36
C THR A 18 3.55 7.54 -3.89
N PHE A 19 2.59 7.91 -3.05
CA PHE A 19 2.60 9.23 -2.42
C PHE A 19 3.83 9.39 -1.52
N MET A 20 4.22 8.38 -0.75
CA MET A 20 5.45 8.42 0.03
C MET A 20 6.71 8.52 -0.85
N ASP A 21 6.78 7.75 -1.94
CA ASP A 21 7.86 7.87 -2.93
C ASP A 21 7.90 9.30 -3.50
N PHE A 22 6.75 9.87 -3.85
CA PHE A 22 6.64 11.23 -4.39
C PHE A 22 7.14 12.29 -3.40
N ILE A 23 6.78 12.18 -2.12
CA ILE A 23 7.27 13.07 -1.07
C ILE A 23 8.79 12.93 -0.92
N ARG A 24 9.32 11.70 -0.88
CA ARG A 24 10.76 11.44 -0.80
C ARG A 24 11.53 12.05 -1.97
N TRP A 25 11.05 11.87 -3.20
CA TRP A 25 11.67 12.45 -4.38
C TRP A 25 11.66 13.98 -4.36
N ILE A 26 10.58 14.61 -3.88
CA ILE A 26 10.55 16.07 -3.70
C ILE A 26 11.58 16.52 -2.68
N ASP A 27 11.74 15.76 -1.61
CA ASP A 27 12.70 16.05 -0.55
C ASP A 27 14.15 16.00 -1.06
N GLU A 28 14.51 14.91 -1.73
CA GLU A 28 15.85 14.67 -2.28
C GLU A 28 16.24 15.71 -3.34
N GLU A 29 15.30 16.07 -4.21
CA GLU A 29 15.54 16.98 -5.34
C GLU A 29 15.05 18.41 -5.08
N TRP A 30 14.78 18.76 -3.81
CA TRP A 30 14.11 20.01 -3.44
C TRP A 30 14.73 21.25 -4.08
N GLU A 31 16.04 21.42 -3.91
CA GLU A 31 16.77 22.59 -4.42
C GLU A 31 16.74 22.66 -5.94
N VAL A 32 16.85 21.51 -6.62
CA VAL A 32 16.76 21.43 -8.08
C VAL A 32 15.37 21.86 -8.52
N LEU A 33 14.32 21.26 -7.94
CA LEU A 33 12.92 21.54 -8.30
C LEU A 33 12.55 23.01 -8.09
N VAL A 34 12.94 23.59 -6.96
CA VAL A 34 12.65 25.00 -6.64
C VAL A 34 13.43 25.95 -7.55
N ASN A 35 14.69 25.64 -7.88
CA ASN A 35 15.50 26.44 -8.81
C ASN A 35 14.94 26.40 -10.25
N VAL A 36 14.39 25.25 -10.68
CA VAL A 36 13.68 25.15 -11.96
C VAL A 36 12.48 26.10 -11.99
N ILE A 37 11.66 26.12 -10.93
CA ILE A 37 10.50 27.03 -10.84
C ILE A 37 10.97 28.50 -10.84
N SER A 38 12.07 28.78 -10.15
CA SER A 38 12.64 30.12 -10.03
C SER A 38 13.28 30.65 -11.32
N SER A 39 13.80 29.78 -12.19
CA SER A 39 14.61 30.17 -13.36
C SER A 39 13.96 29.81 -14.69
N GLY A 40 13.00 28.88 -14.70
CA GLY A 40 12.39 28.32 -15.91
C GLY A 40 13.32 27.33 -16.65
N VAL A 41 14.51 27.04 -16.13
CA VAL A 41 15.52 26.21 -16.80
C VAL A 41 15.53 24.83 -16.16
N LEU A 42 15.26 23.80 -16.96
CA LEU A 42 15.38 22.42 -16.51
C LEU A 42 16.85 21.97 -16.49
N PRO A 43 17.28 21.21 -15.46
CA PRO A 43 18.53 20.47 -15.54
C PRO A 43 18.46 19.48 -16.71
N HIS A 44 19.59 19.19 -17.35
CA HIS A 44 19.67 18.20 -18.41
C HIS A 44 20.10 16.84 -17.83
N PHE A 45 19.21 15.85 -17.87
CA PHE A 45 19.49 14.50 -17.46
C PHE A 45 19.77 13.62 -18.69
N PRO A 46 20.80 12.76 -18.66
CA PRO A 46 21.06 11.82 -19.75
C PRO A 46 19.83 10.96 -20.06
N ASP A 47 19.64 10.63 -21.35
CA ASP A 47 18.59 9.73 -21.85
C ASP A 47 17.14 10.23 -21.61
N THR A 48 16.95 11.52 -21.37
CA THR A 48 15.62 12.15 -21.17
C THR A 48 15.29 13.22 -22.23
N GLU A 49 16.06 13.32 -23.30
CA GLU A 49 15.91 14.31 -24.38
C GLU A 49 14.51 14.32 -24.97
N SER A 50 13.88 13.14 -25.09
CA SER A 50 12.55 12.96 -25.67
C SER A 50 11.43 13.61 -24.85
N VAL A 51 11.60 13.79 -23.54
CA VAL A 51 10.57 14.36 -22.66
C VAL A 51 10.68 15.87 -22.51
N TYR A 52 11.86 16.48 -22.70
CA TYR A 52 12.04 17.93 -22.55
C TYR A 52 11.15 18.74 -23.50
N LEU A 53 10.94 18.26 -24.73
CA LEU A 53 10.09 18.94 -25.71
C LEU A 53 8.62 18.99 -25.30
N ALA A 54 8.19 18.09 -24.43
CA ALA A 54 6.83 18.02 -23.91
C ALA A 54 6.66 18.77 -22.57
N ILE A 55 7.75 19.21 -21.93
CA ILE A 55 7.72 19.86 -20.63
C ILE A 55 7.59 21.37 -20.81
N VAL A 56 6.45 21.93 -20.40
CA VAL A 56 6.25 23.37 -20.29
C VAL A 56 6.51 23.81 -18.85
N VAL A 57 7.71 24.34 -18.58
CA VAL A 57 8.02 24.87 -17.26
C VAL A 57 7.35 26.23 -17.07
N SER A 58 6.57 26.35 -16.00
CA SER A 58 6.05 27.64 -15.54
C SER A 58 7.12 28.33 -14.70
N TYR A 59 7.69 29.40 -15.23
CA TYR A 59 8.58 30.30 -14.50
C TYR A 59 7.75 31.13 -13.51
N ASP A 60 8.02 30.96 -12.22
CA ASP A 60 7.38 31.72 -11.14
C ASP A 60 8.34 31.92 -9.96
N PRO A 61 9.19 32.97 -10.00
CA PRO A 61 10.12 33.28 -8.91
C PRO A 61 9.44 33.52 -7.56
N LYS A 62 8.23 34.07 -7.58
CA LYS A 62 7.49 34.35 -6.36
C LYS A 62 7.06 33.04 -5.70
N ARG A 63 6.51 32.12 -6.49
CA ARG A 63 6.20 30.77 -6.00
C ARG A 63 7.44 30.07 -5.48
N ALA A 64 8.57 30.17 -6.17
CA ALA A 64 9.83 29.59 -5.68
C ALA A 64 10.27 30.18 -4.34
N GLU A 65 10.15 31.51 -4.14
CA GLU A 65 10.43 32.14 -2.84
C GLU A 65 9.48 31.64 -1.73
N ASP A 66 8.19 31.53 -2.03
CA ASP A 66 7.19 31.00 -1.08
C ASP A 66 7.50 29.54 -0.71
N LEU A 67 7.90 28.71 -1.68
CA LEU A 67 8.36 27.34 -1.44
C LEU A 67 9.60 27.32 -0.52
N ARG A 68 10.61 28.16 -0.78
CA ARG A 68 11.82 28.22 0.06
C ARG A 68 11.52 28.60 1.52
N LYS A 69 10.48 29.40 1.76
CA LYS A 69 10.03 29.73 3.14
C LYS A 69 9.39 28.54 3.85
N ILE A 70 8.73 27.65 3.10
CA ILE A 70 8.12 26.42 3.64
C ILE A 70 9.19 25.34 3.87
N GLY A 71 10.09 25.16 2.90
CA GLY A 71 11.15 24.15 2.94
C GLY A 71 10.72 22.75 2.48
N PRO A 72 11.69 21.82 2.40
CA PRO A 72 11.45 20.45 1.96
C PRO A 72 10.62 19.64 2.98
N PRO A 73 9.99 18.53 2.57
CA PRO A 73 9.20 17.66 3.45
C PRO A 73 9.88 17.27 4.77
N SER A 74 11.16 16.89 4.73
CA SER A 74 11.97 16.49 5.90
C SER A 74 12.17 17.63 6.91
N GLY A 75 12.15 18.88 6.43
CA GLY A 75 12.26 20.07 7.27
C GLY A 75 10.97 20.43 8.01
N THR A 76 9.81 19.99 7.53
CA THR A 76 8.50 20.26 8.13
C THR A 76 7.51 19.19 7.68
N ALA A 77 7.40 18.07 8.38
CA ALA A 77 6.46 17.02 7.99
C ALA A 77 4.99 17.40 8.24
N GLU A 78 4.70 18.15 9.32
CA GLU A 78 3.34 18.45 9.76
C GLU A 78 2.57 19.38 8.81
N ASP A 79 1.52 18.82 8.20
CA ASP A 79 0.64 19.47 7.23
C ASP A 79 1.40 20.03 6.01
N TRP A 80 2.58 19.48 5.71
CA TRP A 80 3.46 19.98 4.65
C TRP A 80 2.74 20.17 3.31
N ALA A 81 2.02 19.14 2.86
CA ALA A 81 1.32 19.16 1.58
C ALA A 81 0.21 20.23 1.56
N ALA A 82 -0.47 20.45 2.69
CA ALA A 82 -1.47 21.50 2.82
C ALA A 82 -0.85 22.92 2.82
N ARG A 83 0.38 23.07 3.33
CA ARG A 83 1.14 24.33 3.24
C ARG A 83 1.60 24.62 1.81
N ILE A 84 2.04 23.58 1.09
CA ILE A 84 2.45 23.68 -0.31
C ILE A 84 1.24 23.96 -1.22
N TRP A 85 0.13 23.26 -0.99
CA TRP A 85 -1.12 23.36 -1.77
C TRP A 85 -2.30 23.72 -0.86
N PRO A 86 -2.54 25.02 -0.61
CA PRO A 86 -3.60 25.47 0.29
C PRO A 86 -5.02 25.12 -0.15
N LYS A 87 -5.21 24.71 -1.41
CA LYS A 87 -6.49 24.26 -1.96
C LYS A 87 -6.65 22.73 -1.95
N LEU A 88 -5.70 21.99 -1.41
CA LEU A 88 -5.76 20.52 -1.40
C LEU A 88 -6.98 20.03 -0.62
N GLU A 89 -7.90 19.39 -1.33
CA GLU A 89 -9.17 18.88 -0.81
C GLU A 89 -9.18 17.35 -0.70
N VAL A 90 -8.37 16.63 -1.48
CA VAL A 90 -8.37 15.17 -1.46
C VAL A 90 -7.05 14.55 -1.92
N LEU A 91 -6.63 13.49 -1.22
CA LEU A 91 -5.65 12.53 -1.73
C LEU A 91 -6.40 11.30 -2.26
N SER A 92 -6.40 11.11 -3.57
CA SER A 92 -6.93 9.90 -4.21
C SER A 92 -5.82 8.86 -4.31
N ALA A 93 -5.87 7.81 -3.50
CA ALA A 93 -4.90 6.73 -3.48
C ALA A 93 -5.48 5.44 -2.90
N ILE A 94 -5.08 4.27 -3.44
CA ILE A 94 -5.38 2.99 -2.80
C ILE A 94 -4.59 2.91 -1.49
N SER A 95 -5.31 2.79 -0.38
CA SER A 95 -4.72 2.76 0.97
C SER A 95 -5.31 1.66 1.85
N GLY A 96 -5.98 0.67 1.24
CA GLY A 96 -6.45 -0.54 1.91
C GLY A 96 -5.39 -1.64 1.94
N GLY A 97 -5.61 -2.66 2.78
CA GLY A 97 -4.70 -3.81 2.90
C GLY A 97 -3.28 -3.39 3.30
N THR A 98 -2.27 -3.91 2.61
CA THR A 98 -0.85 -3.64 2.87
C THR A 98 -0.46 -2.17 2.73
N PHE A 99 -1.18 -1.41 1.90
CA PHE A 99 -0.93 0.02 1.67
C PHE A 99 -1.41 0.92 2.83
N GLY A 100 -2.18 0.37 3.76
CA GLY A 100 -2.66 1.10 4.94
C GLY A 100 -1.56 1.45 5.94
N ARG A 101 -0.39 0.83 5.86
CA ARG A 101 0.69 1.01 6.85
C ARG A 101 1.32 2.40 6.83
N VAL A 102 1.45 2.99 5.64
CA VAL A 102 2.03 4.33 5.49
C VAL A 102 1.04 5.43 5.82
N LEU A 103 -0.22 5.10 6.15
CA LEU A 103 -1.25 6.11 6.46
C LEU A 103 -0.85 7.09 7.57
N PRO A 104 -0.18 6.71 8.67
CA PRO A 104 0.29 7.67 9.66
C PRO A 104 1.26 8.72 9.06
N GLN A 105 2.18 8.29 8.19
CA GLN A 105 3.11 9.21 7.52
C GLN A 105 2.39 10.07 6.48
N VAL A 106 1.49 9.47 5.68
CA VAL A 106 0.62 10.21 4.77
C VAL A 106 -0.14 11.30 5.53
N ARG A 107 -0.72 10.96 6.68
CA ARG A 107 -1.45 11.88 7.56
C ARG A 107 -0.58 12.97 8.15
N ALA A 108 0.69 12.69 8.43
CA ALA A 108 1.63 13.74 8.85
C ALA A 108 1.74 14.82 7.76
N TYR A 109 1.88 14.42 6.49
CA TYR A 109 2.05 15.34 5.37
C TYR A 109 0.77 16.05 4.91
N ILE A 110 -0.36 15.34 4.80
CA ILE A 110 -1.62 15.94 4.29
C ILE A 110 -2.53 16.46 5.41
N GLY A 111 -2.18 16.21 6.65
CA GLY A 111 -2.99 16.56 7.81
C GLY A 111 -4.17 15.62 8.09
N PRO A 112 -4.87 15.87 9.21
CA PRO A 112 -5.91 14.98 9.70
C PRO A 112 -7.25 15.12 8.95
N TYR A 113 -7.47 16.25 8.27
CA TYR A 113 -8.79 16.59 7.71
C TYR A 113 -8.95 16.27 6.23
N ILE A 114 -7.85 16.21 5.46
CA ILE A 114 -7.92 15.94 4.02
C ILE A 114 -8.31 14.45 3.81
N PRO A 115 -9.46 14.15 3.18
CA PRO A 115 -9.88 12.78 2.93
C PRO A 115 -8.85 12.02 2.08
N ILE A 116 -8.69 10.73 2.41
CA ILE A 116 -7.99 9.77 1.55
C ILE A 116 -9.06 8.94 0.85
N ARG A 117 -9.24 9.17 -0.44
CA ARG A 117 -10.22 8.48 -1.27
C ARG A 117 -9.55 7.30 -1.95
N VAL A 118 -10.06 6.09 -1.71
CA VAL A 118 -9.68 4.90 -2.51
C VAL A 118 -10.49 4.95 -3.81
N PRO A 119 -9.88 5.28 -4.97
CA PRO A 119 -10.66 5.64 -6.16
C PRO A 119 -11.45 4.45 -6.72
N VAL A 120 -10.83 3.28 -6.72
CA VAL A 120 -11.36 2.08 -7.35
C VAL A 120 -10.86 0.83 -6.63
N TYR A 121 -11.70 -0.19 -6.58
CA TYR A 121 -11.30 -1.57 -6.39
C TYR A 121 -11.41 -2.29 -7.73
N ALA A 122 -10.27 -2.59 -8.34
CA ALA A 122 -10.19 -3.21 -9.64
C ALA A 122 -8.93 -4.08 -9.76
N SER A 123 -8.96 -4.97 -10.74
CA SER A 123 -7.82 -5.72 -11.24
C SER A 123 -7.75 -5.56 -12.77
N SER A 124 -6.70 -6.10 -13.40
CA SER A 124 -6.60 -6.12 -14.86
C SER A 124 -7.74 -6.90 -15.51
N GLU A 125 -8.30 -7.87 -14.79
CA GLU A 125 -9.40 -8.73 -15.22
C GLU A 125 -10.77 -8.05 -15.10
N CYS A 126 -10.98 -7.23 -14.06
CA CYS A 126 -12.31 -6.65 -13.79
C CYS A 126 -12.25 -5.42 -12.88
N ALA A 127 -13.02 -4.39 -13.21
CA ALA A 127 -13.39 -3.35 -12.25
C ALA A 127 -14.54 -3.85 -11.37
N ILE A 128 -14.36 -3.84 -10.04
CA ILE A 128 -15.30 -4.45 -9.09
C ILE A 128 -16.08 -3.38 -8.32
N GLY A 129 -15.42 -2.31 -7.88
CA GLY A 129 -16.05 -1.27 -7.07
C GLY A 129 -15.41 0.10 -7.24
N MET A 130 -16.15 1.15 -6.91
CA MET A 130 -15.62 2.53 -6.83
C MET A 130 -15.80 3.11 -5.44
N ALA A 131 -15.08 4.19 -5.12
CA ALA A 131 -15.23 4.92 -3.86
C ALA A 131 -16.71 5.16 -3.51
N TYR A 132 -17.15 4.73 -2.33
CA TYR A 132 -18.54 4.96 -1.90
C TYR A 132 -18.75 6.36 -1.31
N ASN A 133 -17.90 6.73 -0.34
CA ASN A 133 -18.02 8.01 0.37
C ASN A 133 -16.68 8.39 1.01
N ASP A 134 -16.24 9.63 0.85
CA ASP A 134 -14.94 10.10 1.39
C ASP A 134 -14.84 10.06 2.90
N ARG A 135 -15.98 10.14 3.59
CA ARG A 135 -16.06 10.07 5.05
C ARG A 135 -15.97 8.64 5.56
N ILE A 136 -16.15 7.64 4.69
CA ILE A 136 -16.11 6.23 5.04
C ILE A 136 -14.87 5.61 4.39
N PHE A 137 -13.80 5.56 5.18
CA PHE A 137 -12.51 5.09 4.71
C PHE A 137 -12.58 3.67 4.15
N ASN A 138 -11.99 3.48 2.96
CA ASN A 138 -11.76 2.19 2.31
C ASN A 138 -13.03 1.33 2.16
N VAL A 139 -14.16 1.97 1.83
CA VAL A 139 -15.40 1.28 1.43
C VAL A 139 -15.71 1.60 -0.03
N VAL A 140 -15.93 0.55 -0.81
CA VAL A 140 -16.26 0.65 -2.23
C VAL A 140 -17.67 0.14 -2.50
N LYS A 141 -18.40 0.83 -3.37
CA LYS A 141 -19.69 0.39 -3.89
C LYS A 141 -19.46 -0.47 -5.13
N VAL A 142 -20.07 -1.64 -5.18
CA VAL A 142 -19.91 -2.59 -6.30
C VAL A 142 -20.41 -1.97 -7.62
N LEU A 143 -19.68 -2.19 -8.70
CA LEU A 143 -20.07 -1.79 -10.05
C LEU A 143 -20.87 -2.90 -10.72
N THR A 144 -21.85 -2.51 -11.53
CA THR A 144 -22.71 -3.42 -12.30
C THR A 144 -22.20 -3.66 -13.73
N GLY A 145 -20.97 -3.23 -14.04
CA GLY A 145 -20.37 -3.39 -15.36
C GLY A 145 -19.95 -4.82 -15.72
N SER A 146 -19.78 -5.68 -14.73
CA SER A 146 -19.53 -7.12 -14.90
C SER A 146 -20.47 -7.90 -13.98
N TYR A 147 -20.73 -9.17 -14.30
CA TYR A 147 -21.50 -10.03 -13.41
C TYR A 147 -20.56 -10.58 -12.32
N ILE A 148 -20.82 -10.19 -11.07
CA ILE A 148 -20.02 -10.58 -9.91
C ILE A 148 -20.83 -11.54 -9.02
N GLU A 149 -20.32 -12.75 -8.85
CA GLU A 149 -20.73 -13.69 -7.81
C GLU A 149 -19.76 -13.59 -6.62
N MET A 150 -20.18 -14.05 -5.45
CA MET A 150 -19.46 -13.89 -4.20
C MET A 150 -19.29 -15.26 -3.54
N LEU A 151 -18.09 -15.82 -3.62
CA LEU A 151 -17.75 -17.10 -3.00
C LEU A 151 -17.48 -16.88 -1.51
N GLU A 152 -18.31 -17.40 -0.62
CA GLU A 152 -18.12 -17.25 0.83
C GLU A 152 -16.78 -17.83 1.27
N ILE A 153 -16.07 -17.12 2.15
CA ILE A 153 -14.83 -17.58 2.77
C ILE A 153 -15.19 -17.96 4.20
N ILE A 154 -15.07 -19.25 4.50
CA ILE A 154 -15.39 -19.83 5.82
C ILE A 154 -14.11 -20.00 6.65
N ALA A 155 -14.22 -20.63 7.82
CA ALA A 155 -13.10 -20.82 8.74
C ALA A 155 -11.87 -21.43 8.02
N GLU A 156 -10.67 -21.04 8.46
CA GLU A 156 -9.38 -21.43 7.87
C GLU A 156 -9.16 -20.99 6.40
N GLY A 157 -10.05 -20.13 5.86
CA GLY A 157 -9.91 -19.60 4.51
C GLY A 157 -10.40 -20.54 3.41
N GLU A 158 -11.19 -21.56 3.77
CA GLU A 158 -11.79 -22.49 2.83
C GLU A 158 -12.95 -21.87 2.04
N ASP A 159 -13.28 -22.51 0.91
CA ASP A 159 -14.39 -22.09 0.05
C ASP A 159 -15.73 -22.60 0.60
N GLY A 160 -16.67 -21.68 0.81
CA GLY A 160 -18.05 -21.97 1.17
C GLY A 160 -19.00 -21.92 -0.03
N GLU A 161 -20.21 -21.40 0.20
CA GLU A 161 -21.23 -21.29 -0.84
C GLU A 161 -20.94 -20.14 -1.82
N LEU A 162 -21.13 -20.39 -3.12
CA LEU A 162 -21.14 -19.33 -4.13
C LEU A 162 -22.49 -18.62 -4.14
N LYS A 163 -22.48 -17.34 -3.76
CA LYS A 163 -23.69 -16.52 -3.62
C LYS A 163 -23.82 -15.51 -4.75
N LYS A 164 -25.06 -15.18 -5.10
CA LYS A 164 -25.34 -14.02 -5.94
C LYS A 164 -25.09 -12.74 -5.13
N LEU A 165 -24.83 -11.64 -5.83
CA LEU A 165 -24.47 -10.38 -5.22
C LEU A 165 -25.50 -9.85 -4.20
N TRP A 166 -26.79 -10.18 -4.33
CA TRP A 166 -27.85 -9.76 -3.40
C TRP A 166 -28.13 -10.77 -2.27
N GLN A 167 -27.41 -11.90 -2.22
CA GLN A 167 -27.55 -12.93 -1.19
C GLN A 167 -26.43 -12.88 -0.14
N VAL A 168 -25.47 -11.97 -0.30
CA VAL A 168 -24.37 -11.77 0.64
C VAL A 168 -24.88 -11.22 1.97
N GLU A 169 -24.18 -11.58 3.04
CA GLU A 169 -24.56 -11.26 4.41
C GLU A 169 -23.51 -10.33 5.04
N LYS A 170 -23.99 -9.41 5.88
CA LYS A 170 -23.13 -8.39 6.50
C LYS A 170 -22.04 -9.03 7.34
N ASP A 171 -20.88 -8.40 7.35
CA ASP A 171 -19.68 -8.75 8.12
C ASP A 171 -18.98 -10.06 7.72
N LYS A 172 -19.57 -10.84 6.80
CA LYS A 172 -18.95 -12.04 6.21
C LYS A 172 -17.88 -11.71 5.16
N LEU A 173 -16.98 -12.66 4.96
CA LEU A 173 -15.89 -12.60 3.97
C LEU A 173 -16.27 -13.36 2.70
N TYR A 174 -15.86 -12.82 1.57
CA TYR A 174 -16.14 -13.36 0.25
C TYR A 174 -14.93 -13.19 -0.68
N GLU A 175 -14.82 -14.06 -1.67
CA GLU A 175 -14.03 -13.85 -2.87
C GLU A 175 -14.93 -13.43 -4.03
N PRO A 176 -14.63 -12.30 -4.71
CA PRO A 176 -15.32 -11.94 -5.94
C PRO A 176 -15.00 -12.91 -7.07
N ILE A 177 -16.04 -13.41 -7.72
CA ILE A 177 -15.98 -14.28 -8.89
C ILE A 177 -16.55 -13.51 -10.07
N ALA A 178 -15.70 -13.16 -11.02
CA ALA A 178 -16.05 -12.28 -12.13
C ALA A 178 -16.45 -13.06 -13.39
N THR A 179 -17.55 -12.65 -14.00
CA THR A 179 -17.87 -12.96 -15.40
C THR A 179 -17.92 -11.65 -16.17
N THR A 180 -17.04 -11.49 -17.16
CA THR A 180 -16.80 -10.22 -17.85
C THR A 180 -17.20 -10.27 -19.33
N TYR A 181 -17.44 -9.12 -19.93
CA TYR A 181 -17.76 -9.02 -21.36
C TYR A 181 -16.60 -9.47 -22.26
N ASP A 182 -15.37 -9.39 -21.77
CA ASP A 182 -14.15 -9.76 -22.51
C ASP A 182 -13.82 -11.26 -22.41
N GLY A 183 -14.77 -12.08 -21.93
CA GLY A 183 -14.71 -13.54 -22.05
C GLY A 183 -14.14 -14.28 -20.84
N LEU A 184 -13.99 -13.62 -19.68
CA LEU A 184 -13.73 -14.33 -18.43
C LEU A 184 -15.04 -14.91 -17.89
N TRP A 185 -15.06 -16.20 -17.56
CA TRP A 185 -16.23 -16.92 -17.07
C TRP A 185 -15.97 -17.49 -15.68
N ARG A 186 -16.73 -17.03 -14.68
CA ARG A 186 -16.54 -17.40 -13.27
C ARG A 186 -15.07 -17.38 -12.83
N TYR A 187 -14.37 -16.34 -13.25
CA TYR A 187 -12.96 -16.16 -12.95
C TYR A 187 -12.78 -15.77 -11.49
N ARG A 188 -11.91 -16.51 -10.79
CA ARG A 188 -11.53 -16.28 -9.40
C ARG A 188 -10.60 -15.09 -9.29
N ILE A 189 -11.09 -13.97 -8.74
CA ILE A 189 -10.26 -12.79 -8.51
C ILE A 189 -9.18 -13.09 -7.46
N ALA A 190 -9.39 -14.07 -6.57
CA ALA A 190 -8.48 -14.45 -5.50
C ALA A 190 -8.19 -13.34 -4.48
N ASP A 191 -9.15 -12.44 -4.27
CA ASP A 191 -9.14 -11.46 -3.18
C ASP A 191 -10.13 -11.88 -2.08
N ALA A 192 -9.87 -11.48 -0.84
CA ALA A 192 -10.82 -11.54 0.25
C ALA A 192 -11.40 -10.14 0.50
N VAL A 193 -12.73 -10.03 0.47
CA VAL A 193 -13.47 -8.79 0.74
C VAL A 193 -14.53 -9.05 1.80
N GLN A 194 -14.76 -8.07 2.66
CA GLN A 194 -15.82 -8.11 3.66
C GLN A 194 -17.04 -7.33 3.17
N LEU A 195 -18.24 -7.88 3.33
CA LEU A 195 -19.47 -7.11 3.14
C LEU A 195 -19.66 -6.15 4.32
N VAL A 196 -19.69 -4.85 4.05
CA VAL A 196 -19.93 -3.81 5.06
C VAL A 196 -21.43 -3.56 5.26
N GLY A 197 -22.20 -3.73 4.18
CA GLY A 197 -23.64 -3.51 4.15
C GLY A 197 -24.10 -3.23 2.73
N PHE A 198 -25.21 -2.52 2.61
CA PHE A 198 -25.81 -2.14 1.34
C PHE A 198 -26.04 -0.63 1.31
N ASP A 199 -25.89 -0.04 0.13
CA ASP A 199 -26.22 1.36 -0.10
C ASP A 199 -27.73 1.57 0.15
N PRO A 200 -28.13 2.53 1.00
CA PRO A 200 -29.55 2.76 1.32
C PRO A 200 -30.37 3.28 0.13
N THR A 201 -29.73 3.79 -0.92
CA THR A 201 -30.41 4.38 -2.08
C THR A 201 -30.87 3.34 -3.10
N ASP A 202 -30.06 2.32 -3.35
CA ASP A 202 -30.32 1.32 -4.40
C ASP A 202 -30.04 -0.13 -3.98
N GLY A 203 -29.61 -0.37 -2.74
CA GLY A 203 -29.32 -1.70 -2.23
C GLY A 203 -28.04 -2.32 -2.79
N THR A 204 -27.16 -1.55 -3.44
CA THR A 204 -25.90 -2.10 -3.96
C THR A 204 -24.97 -2.47 -2.81
N PRO A 205 -24.34 -3.66 -2.83
CA PRO A 205 -23.40 -4.05 -1.78
C PRO A 205 -22.22 -3.10 -1.67
N LEU A 206 -21.82 -2.87 -0.42
CA LEU A 206 -20.66 -2.09 -0.03
C LEU A 206 -19.59 -3.03 0.50
N LEU A 207 -18.42 -3.01 -0.13
CA LEU A 207 -17.33 -3.93 0.17
C LEU A 207 -16.15 -3.20 0.82
N ARG A 208 -15.42 -3.93 1.66
CA ARG A 208 -14.11 -3.52 2.17
C ARG A 208 -13.08 -4.58 1.82
N TYR A 209 -12.05 -4.19 1.07
CA TYR A 209 -10.93 -5.07 0.77
C TYR A 209 -10.19 -5.49 2.04
N LYS A 210 -9.82 -6.76 2.15
CA LYS A 210 -9.02 -7.30 3.25
C LYS A 210 -7.62 -7.68 2.78
N GLU A 211 -7.52 -8.68 1.93
CA GLU A 211 -6.23 -9.26 1.53
C GLU A 211 -6.31 -10.03 0.21
N ARG A 212 -5.15 -10.42 -0.31
CA ARG A 212 -5.04 -11.32 -1.45
C ARG A 212 -5.00 -12.76 -0.93
N ARG A 213 -5.92 -13.61 -1.38
CA ARG A 213 -5.92 -15.04 -1.05
C ARG A 213 -4.70 -15.73 -1.66
N GLY A 214 -4.21 -16.77 -0.99
CA GLY A 214 -3.06 -17.57 -1.45
C GLY A 214 -1.68 -16.92 -1.26
N GLN A 215 -1.60 -15.70 -0.73
CA GLN A 215 -0.35 -15.11 -0.26
C GLN A 215 -0.14 -15.45 1.22
N SER A 216 0.33 -16.67 1.48
CA SER A 216 0.62 -17.19 2.82
C SER A 216 1.96 -17.89 2.84
N MET A 217 2.58 -17.97 4.02
CA MET A 217 3.87 -18.63 4.22
C MET A 217 3.68 -19.90 5.04
N ARG A 218 4.06 -21.06 4.49
CA ARG A 218 3.95 -22.34 5.19
C ARG A 218 5.24 -22.64 5.95
N LEU A 219 5.17 -22.59 7.28
CA LEU A 219 6.15 -23.18 8.18
C LEU A 219 5.80 -24.66 8.44
N PRO A 220 6.75 -25.51 8.89
CA PRO A 220 6.47 -26.93 9.16
C PRO A 220 5.30 -27.17 10.12
N HIS A 221 5.06 -26.24 11.05
CA HIS A 221 4.07 -26.37 12.12
C HIS A 221 2.94 -25.33 12.03
N ALA A 222 2.98 -24.38 11.09
CA ALA A 222 2.00 -23.30 11.01
C ALA A 222 1.84 -22.76 9.58
N LEU A 223 0.63 -22.32 9.24
CA LEU A 223 0.39 -21.48 8.07
C LEU A 223 0.32 -20.04 8.53
N ILE A 224 1.22 -19.19 8.05
CA ILE A 224 1.29 -17.77 8.39
C ILE A 224 0.57 -16.97 7.31
N THR A 225 -0.46 -16.24 7.70
CA THR A 225 -1.27 -15.39 6.81
C THR A 225 -0.73 -13.96 6.75
N GLN A 226 -1.24 -13.15 5.81
CA GLN A 226 -0.92 -11.72 5.78
C GLN A 226 -1.40 -11.00 7.04
N THR A 227 -2.56 -11.40 7.55
CA THR A 227 -3.13 -10.86 8.79
C THR A 227 -2.20 -11.14 9.97
N ASP A 228 -1.71 -12.38 10.12
CA ASP A 228 -0.76 -12.75 11.18
C ASP A 228 0.50 -11.88 11.15
N VAL A 229 1.07 -11.68 9.96
CA VAL A 229 2.26 -10.84 9.77
C VAL A 229 1.96 -9.37 10.10
N ALA A 230 0.81 -8.86 9.66
CA ALA A 230 0.44 -7.47 9.90
C ALA A 230 0.21 -7.18 11.40
N GLU A 231 -0.50 -8.07 12.09
CA GLU A 231 -0.77 -7.93 13.53
C GLU A 231 0.50 -8.13 14.37
N SER A 232 1.32 -9.14 14.05
CA SER A 232 2.63 -9.32 14.68
C SER A 232 3.53 -8.11 14.48
N ALA A 233 3.65 -7.57 13.26
CA ALA A 233 4.47 -6.39 12.99
C ALA A 233 3.98 -5.14 13.72
N ALA A 234 2.67 -5.00 13.94
CA ALA A 234 2.08 -3.89 14.69
C ALA A 234 2.51 -3.87 16.18
N THR A 235 3.07 -4.97 16.71
CA THR A 235 3.64 -5.01 18.08
C THR A 235 5.00 -4.31 18.19
N VAL A 236 5.65 -3.98 17.05
CA VAL A 236 6.97 -3.33 17.01
C VAL A 236 6.83 -1.92 16.49
N ASP A 237 7.10 -0.92 17.33
CA ASP A 237 6.93 0.49 16.95
C ASP A 237 7.69 0.87 15.67
N GLY A 238 8.93 0.41 15.51
CA GLY A 238 9.73 0.64 14.31
C GLY A 238 9.21 -0.01 13.02
N LEU A 239 8.24 -0.94 13.11
CA LEU A 239 7.60 -1.58 11.94
C LEU A 239 6.22 -1.01 11.63
N LYS A 240 5.61 -0.24 12.53
CA LYS A 240 4.28 0.34 12.32
C LYS A 240 4.23 1.28 11.12
N GLN A 241 5.33 1.99 10.89
CA GLN A 241 5.45 3.00 9.84
C GLN A 241 6.46 2.63 8.75
N ALA A 242 7.24 1.57 8.96
CA ALA A 242 8.18 1.10 7.95
C ALA A 242 7.45 0.34 6.84
N GLU A 243 7.91 0.53 5.60
CA GLU A 243 7.59 -0.42 4.56
C GLU A 243 8.41 -1.70 4.78
N PHE A 244 7.77 -2.86 4.62
CA PHE A 244 8.44 -4.15 4.75
C PHE A 244 7.72 -5.22 3.94
N THR A 245 8.48 -6.25 3.59
CA THR A 245 7.98 -7.55 3.09
C THR A 245 8.50 -8.65 3.98
N THR A 246 7.83 -9.80 3.96
CA THR A 246 8.29 -11.02 4.61
C THR A 246 8.55 -12.13 3.62
N TRP A 247 9.36 -13.11 4.02
CA TRP A 247 9.62 -14.31 3.24
C TRP A 247 9.90 -15.49 4.17
N LEU A 248 9.85 -16.70 3.62
CA LEU A 248 10.24 -17.91 4.34
C LEU A 248 11.77 -17.94 4.49
N ASP A 249 12.28 -17.56 5.66
CA ASP A 249 13.71 -17.59 5.93
C ASP A 249 14.16 -19.00 6.31
N ASP A 250 14.59 -19.75 5.30
CA ASP A 250 15.07 -21.13 5.38
C ASP A 250 16.60 -21.26 5.47
N ARG A 251 17.31 -20.13 5.61
CA ARG A 251 18.78 -20.11 5.75
C ARG A 251 19.27 -20.79 7.03
N LYS A 252 18.37 -20.98 8.00
CA LYS A 252 18.59 -21.75 9.22
C LYS A 252 17.47 -22.78 9.35
N VAL A 253 17.80 -23.91 9.98
CA VAL A 253 16.83 -24.97 10.28
C VAL A 253 16.54 -24.96 11.78
N PRO A 254 15.26 -24.94 12.21
CA PRO A 254 14.06 -24.84 11.38
C PRO A 254 13.87 -23.43 10.77
N PRO A 255 13.14 -23.33 9.62
CA PRO A 255 12.88 -22.05 8.97
C PRO A 255 12.03 -21.13 9.85
N THR A 256 12.08 -19.84 9.60
CA THR A 256 11.31 -18.82 10.31
C THR A 256 10.71 -17.78 9.38
N VAL A 257 9.92 -16.87 9.92
CA VAL A 257 9.45 -15.67 9.20
C VAL A 257 10.61 -14.69 9.12
N GLY A 258 11.06 -14.36 7.91
CA GLY A 258 12.05 -13.31 7.67
C GLY A 258 11.36 -11.99 7.32
N PHE A 259 11.84 -10.88 7.88
CA PHE A 259 11.38 -9.53 7.59
C PHE A 259 12.47 -8.76 6.87
N PHE A 260 12.15 -8.20 5.70
CA PHE A 260 12.95 -7.17 5.04
C PHE A 260 12.27 -5.83 5.30
N VAL A 261 12.96 -4.94 6.00
CA VAL A 261 12.40 -3.69 6.50
C VAL A 261 13.21 -2.54 5.94
N GLU A 262 12.57 -1.58 5.31
CA GLU A 262 13.24 -0.37 4.84
C GLU A 262 13.43 0.62 5.99
N ALA A 263 14.64 1.16 6.11
CA ALA A 263 14.93 2.17 7.12
C ALA A 263 14.21 3.50 6.80
N SER A 264 13.70 4.18 7.83
CA SER A 264 13.15 5.54 7.70
C SER A 264 14.30 6.55 7.58
N PRO A 265 14.19 7.58 6.70
CA PRO A 265 15.19 8.65 6.59
C PRO A 265 15.36 9.48 7.86
N ASP A 266 14.25 9.76 8.56
CA ASP A 266 14.19 10.70 9.68
C ASP A 266 14.32 10.05 11.06
N ASP A 267 14.31 8.72 11.15
CA ASP A 267 14.26 8.04 12.44
C ASP A 267 15.55 7.29 12.81
N THR A 268 16.13 7.80 13.89
CA THR A 268 16.67 7.10 15.07
C THR A 268 15.97 5.80 15.53
N GLY A 269 14.96 5.31 14.79
CA GLY A 269 14.16 4.12 15.02
C GLY A 269 14.94 2.87 14.65
N ARG A 270 16.05 2.65 15.38
CA ARG A 270 16.67 1.33 15.42
C ARG A 270 15.56 0.35 15.77
N ILE A 271 15.35 -0.62 14.88
CA ILE A 271 14.61 -1.83 15.21
C ILE A 271 15.17 -2.31 16.56
N PRO A 272 14.37 -2.29 17.64
CA PRO A 272 14.91 -2.53 18.97
C PRO A 272 15.49 -3.94 19.03
N SER A 273 16.47 -4.17 19.90
CA SER A 273 17.02 -5.52 20.09
C SER A 273 15.94 -6.54 20.48
N SER A 274 14.86 -6.08 21.11
CA SER A 274 13.66 -6.85 21.46
C SER A 274 12.67 -7.06 20.31
N ALA A 275 12.84 -6.44 19.13
CA ALA A 275 11.87 -6.52 18.04
C ALA A 275 11.59 -7.96 17.60
N ARG A 276 12.63 -8.81 17.56
CA ARG A 276 12.50 -10.22 17.22
C ARG A 276 11.66 -10.99 18.25
N ASP A 277 11.73 -10.58 19.52
CA ASP A 277 10.96 -11.17 20.61
C ASP A 277 9.51 -10.72 20.55
N ALA A 278 9.27 -9.43 20.30
CA ALA A 278 7.94 -8.88 20.10
C ALA A 278 7.24 -9.51 18.87
N LEU A 279 7.93 -9.63 17.73
CA LEU A 279 7.40 -10.31 16.55
C LEU A 279 7.03 -11.77 16.84
N MET A 280 7.92 -12.49 17.54
CA MET A 280 7.66 -13.87 17.96
C MET A 280 6.41 -13.95 18.84
N GLN A 281 6.30 -13.08 19.83
CA GLN A 281 5.17 -13.05 20.75
C GLN A 281 3.86 -12.68 20.03
N GLY A 282 3.90 -11.69 19.14
CA GLY A 282 2.76 -11.34 18.30
C GLY A 282 2.30 -12.52 17.44
N LEU A 283 3.22 -13.28 16.83
CA LEU A 283 2.85 -14.49 16.07
C LEU A 283 2.25 -15.58 16.96
N ILE A 284 2.71 -15.74 18.20
CA ILE A 284 2.13 -16.67 19.18
C ILE A 284 0.70 -16.26 19.55
N GLU A 285 0.45 -14.96 19.70
CA GLU A 285 -0.87 -14.45 20.11
C GLU A 285 -1.92 -14.58 19.00
N VAL A 286 -1.52 -14.39 17.75
CA VAL A 286 -2.45 -14.35 16.61
C VAL A 286 -2.63 -15.69 15.89
N ASN A 287 -1.68 -16.62 16.05
CA ASN A 287 -1.70 -17.90 15.33
C ASN A 287 -1.53 -19.09 16.29
N GLU A 288 -2.63 -19.81 16.54
CA GLU A 288 -2.67 -20.96 17.47
C GLU A 288 -1.68 -22.07 17.10
N ASN A 289 -1.57 -22.40 15.81
CA ASN A 289 -0.63 -23.41 15.34
C ASN A 289 0.83 -22.99 15.59
N PHE A 290 1.14 -21.71 15.37
CA PHE A 290 2.44 -21.14 15.70
C PHE A 290 2.70 -21.19 17.20
N ALA A 291 1.70 -20.86 18.04
CA ALA A 291 1.79 -20.97 19.49
C ALA A 291 2.09 -22.40 19.96
N ILE A 292 1.41 -23.40 19.41
CA ILE A 292 1.66 -24.82 19.72
C ILE A 292 3.10 -25.20 19.34
N GLY A 293 3.56 -24.77 18.17
CA GLY A 293 4.95 -24.98 17.72
C GLY A 293 5.97 -24.33 18.65
N ALA A 294 5.69 -23.12 19.12
CA ALA A 294 6.57 -22.36 20.01
C ALA A 294 6.71 -23.04 21.38
N HIS A 295 5.60 -23.50 21.98
CA HIS A 295 5.62 -24.26 23.24
C HIS A 295 6.41 -25.57 23.14
N LYS A 296 6.42 -26.20 21.97
CA LYS A 296 7.20 -27.42 21.68
C LYS A 296 8.66 -27.13 21.31
N GLY A 297 9.10 -25.87 21.34
CA GLY A 297 10.46 -25.46 20.96
C GLY A 297 10.76 -25.59 19.46
N SER A 298 9.74 -25.71 18.62
CA SER A 298 9.88 -25.90 17.16
C SER A 298 9.90 -24.60 16.36
N SER A 299 9.60 -23.46 17.01
CA SER A 299 9.56 -22.15 16.38
C SER A 299 10.85 -21.37 16.66
N VAL A 300 11.38 -20.71 15.63
CA VAL A 300 12.56 -19.86 15.71
C VAL A 300 12.12 -18.40 15.64
N LYS A 301 12.75 -17.54 16.44
CA LYS A 301 12.48 -16.09 16.42
C LYS A 301 12.62 -15.52 14.99
N PRO A 302 11.66 -14.72 14.51
CA PRO A 302 11.71 -14.08 13.20
C PRO A 302 13.06 -13.40 12.94
N SER A 303 13.53 -13.45 11.70
CA SER A 303 14.74 -12.72 11.30
C SER A 303 14.35 -11.34 10.80
N ILE A 304 15.23 -10.35 11.00
CA ILE A 304 15.00 -8.99 10.53
C ILE A 304 16.24 -8.54 9.76
N ARG A 305 16.04 -8.01 8.57
CA ARG A 305 17.07 -7.43 7.71
C ARG A 305 16.65 -6.05 7.30
N ILE A 306 17.55 -5.10 7.51
CA ILE A 306 17.30 -3.69 7.28
C ILE A 306 17.86 -3.34 5.90
N PHE A 307 17.02 -2.73 5.07
CA PHE A 307 17.38 -2.17 3.78
C PHE A 307 17.61 -0.66 3.90
N SER A 308 18.43 -0.13 3.00
CA SER A 308 18.62 1.31 2.86
C SER A 308 17.30 1.98 2.43
N PRO A 309 17.07 3.25 2.82
CA PRO A 309 15.95 4.02 2.28
C PRO A 309 15.97 4.01 0.74
N GLY A 310 14.81 3.88 0.12
CA GLY A 310 14.61 3.77 -1.33
C GLY A 310 14.61 2.35 -1.90
N SER A 311 14.99 1.32 -1.13
CA SER A 311 15.11 -0.06 -1.66
C SER A 311 13.80 -0.64 -2.20
N PHE A 312 12.64 -0.37 -1.58
CA PHE A 312 11.36 -0.82 -2.15
C PHE A 312 10.97 -0.03 -3.39
N SER A 313 11.34 1.26 -3.49
CA SER A 313 11.17 2.02 -4.73
C SER A 313 12.01 1.42 -5.87
N GLU A 314 13.27 1.03 -5.59
CA GLU A 314 14.14 0.34 -6.54
C GLU A 314 13.58 -1.03 -6.96
N PHE A 315 13.06 -1.81 -6.00
CA PHE A 315 12.37 -3.06 -6.29
C PHE A 315 11.19 -2.86 -7.25
N ARG A 316 10.35 -1.84 -7.01
CA ARG A 316 9.23 -1.50 -7.91
C ARG A 316 9.72 -1.12 -9.31
N ALA A 317 10.81 -0.37 -9.41
CA ALA A 317 11.42 0.00 -10.69
C ALA A 317 11.94 -1.23 -11.45
N TRP A 318 12.72 -2.07 -10.78
CA TRP A 318 13.26 -3.31 -11.35
C TRP A 318 12.14 -4.27 -11.81
N LYS A 319 11.16 -4.52 -10.95
CA LYS A 319 10.06 -5.43 -11.27
C LYS A 319 9.16 -4.86 -12.37
N GLY A 320 9.01 -3.54 -12.41
CA GLY A 320 8.29 -2.83 -13.47
C GLY A 320 8.96 -3.06 -14.81
N ALA A 321 10.27 -2.83 -14.88
CA ALA A 321 11.07 -3.09 -16.08
C ALA A 321 10.99 -4.56 -16.53
N LEU A 322 11.03 -5.52 -15.59
CA LEU A 322 10.90 -6.95 -15.88
C LEU A 322 9.54 -7.31 -16.49
N ASN A 323 8.47 -6.67 -16.03
CA ASN A 323 7.09 -6.94 -16.46
C ASN A 323 6.65 -6.10 -17.66
N GLY A 324 7.47 -5.14 -18.12
CA GLY A 324 7.06 -4.16 -19.14
C GLY A 324 5.98 -3.18 -18.66
N THR A 325 5.91 -2.94 -17.34
CA THR A 325 4.92 -2.07 -16.70
C THR A 325 5.60 -0.94 -15.93
N GLY A 326 4.94 0.20 -15.74
CA GLY A 326 5.47 1.28 -14.90
C GLY A 326 5.71 0.83 -13.45
N SER A 327 6.71 1.40 -12.78
CA SER A 327 7.00 1.13 -11.36
C SER A 327 5.79 1.44 -10.45
N SER A 328 4.99 2.43 -10.83
CA SER A 328 3.71 2.79 -10.22
C SER A 328 2.59 1.77 -10.43
N GLN A 329 2.86 0.59 -11.03
CA GLN A 329 1.95 -0.57 -11.09
C GLN A 329 2.46 -1.81 -10.33
N ILE A 330 3.71 -1.78 -9.85
CA ILE A 330 4.25 -2.81 -8.96
C ILE A 330 3.89 -2.59 -7.48
N LYS A 331 3.39 -3.67 -6.86
CA LYS A 331 3.13 -3.78 -5.43
C LYS A 331 4.26 -4.56 -4.76
N VAL A 332 4.64 -4.15 -3.55
CA VAL A 332 5.45 -4.98 -2.64
C VAL A 332 4.47 -5.85 -1.85
N PRO A 333 4.45 -7.18 -2.03
CA PRO A 333 3.56 -8.05 -1.26
C PRO A 333 4.02 -8.09 0.20
N LEU A 334 3.09 -8.36 1.13
CA LEU A 334 3.48 -8.56 2.52
C LEU A 334 4.22 -9.88 2.73
N ILE A 335 3.84 -10.90 1.97
CA ILE A 335 4.50 -12.19 1.93
C ILE A 335 5.02 -12.37 0.51
N MET A 336 6.33 -12.26 0.34
CA MET A 336 7.02 -12.49 -0.92
C MET A 336 7.03 -13.99 -1.22
N VAL A 337 6.20 -14.40 -2.17
CA VAL A 337 6.14 -15.79 -2.67
C VAL A 337 6.84 -15.98 -4.01
N ASP A 338 7.17 -14.90 -4.70
CA ASP A 338 7.88 -14.92 -5.98
C ASP A 338 9.39 -15.19 -5.76
N PRO A 339 9.93 -16.33 -6.21
CA PRO A 339 11.35 -16.67 -6.01
C PRO A 339 12.31 -15.69 -6.67
N LYS A 340 11.90 -14.97 -7.73
CA LYS A 340 12.76 -13.94 -8.35
C LYS A 340 12.80 -12.65 -7.52
N GLY A 341 11.77 -12.40 -6.72
CA GLY A 341 11.66 -11.22 -5.87
C GLY A 341 12.28 -11.41 -4.48
N GLN A 342 12.49 -12.65 -4.04
CA GLN A 342 13.20 -13.00 -2.81
C GLN A 342 14.72 -12.84 -2.95
#